data_AF-A0A9P6TYD9-F1
#
_entry.id   AF-A0A9P6TYD9-F1
#
_cell.length_a   1.000
_cell.length_b   1.000
_cell.length_c   1.000
_cell.angle_alpha   90.00
_cell.angle_beta   90.00
_cell.angle_gamma   90.00
#
_symmetry.space_group_name_H-M   'P 1'
#
loop_
_entity.id
_entity.type
_entity.pdbx_description
1 polymer ?
#
loop_
_entity_poly.entity_id
_entity_poly.type
_entity_poly.pdbx_seq_one_letter_code
_entity_poly.pdbx_strand_id
1 'polypeptide(L)'
;MRVLGPKLRSIGLALTLVAASVASGASSPPVTVSIHTPWAAPPLLLEILESVAVENRTAYYPLLKQLTAPSFLSQATTPKSLYEQSLKVIHDFSHVTKDALATLKLSLAIHSASAGIQAHYQLYNSIIVPERSKEPDFDPACPVWVDWYGRQVCDLQELKSIVSSGLKQYRGSIKAPTIMELDRVLPSNEPYDLFTVLYANVLDPAFVPFHQYLTQLAEEHGLRHSLRYIPASDHASQGHLSLAGFGAELALKNTDYLVIDDRDLGHDLGMQSSQKVLKQVESEADLNLGDDETPAVEPLTEGQLKGLGVSVAQHVLESKDPLNMLVKLTRDLPKYQLKVLKPEIKSDIQQEISTNSAYYGRDERNRVWLNGQTIPHHKMNPFNLLRILRRERRAIENFKTLLRSEENALKRFRDLLIDSSIEMQESTSTVVFDVRDTTQNEHGSVVTWLNDLSTDKRYVDAGWGEELYALYQPARMGSFPEIRKNYINALFALDLSSPESMELIVTELANFVQHLVPVRFGVLPLIRSENGDDLKVAMLWRHILNRNGLKAGLDFFRKVKFYDELQMRPDGKRR
;
A
#
# COMPACT_ATOMS: atom_id res chain seq x y z
N MET A 1 -4.97 13.94 -77.08
CA MET A 1 -4.31 15.11 -76.43
C MET A 1 -5.20 16.34 -76.59
N ARG A 2 -5.97 16.72 -75.57
CA ARG A 2 -6.65 18.02 -75.52
C ARG A 2 -5.89 18.90 -74.52
N VAL A 3 -5.38 20.02 -75.03
CA VAL A 3 -4.60 21.00 -74.25
C VAL A 3 -5.56 21.73 -73.30
N LEU A 4 -5.43 21.49 -72.00
CA LEU A 4 -6.13 22.25 -70.96
C LEU A 4 -5.63 23.71 -70.97
N GLY A 5 -6.57 24.65 -70.93
CA GLY A 5 -6.32 26.09 -71.06
C GLY A 5 -5.50 26.71 -69.91
N PRO A 6 -4.90 27.90 -70.13
CA PRO A 6 -3.91 28.51 -69.24
C PRO A 6 -4.41 28.82 -67.82
N LYS A 7 -5.73 29.04 -67.63
CA LYS A 7 -6.33 29.29 -66.31
C LYS A 7 -6.37 28.06 -65.39
N LEU A 8 -6.41 26.84 -65.95
CA LEU A 8 -6.35 25.61 -65.12
C LEU A 8 -4.92 25.29 -64.67
N ARG A 9 -3.90 25.72 -65.42
CA ARG A 9 -2.50 25.56 -65.03
C ARG A 9 -2.11 26.46 -63.86
N SER A 10 -2.61 27.70 -63.81
CA SER A 10 -2.34 28.62 -62.69
C SER A 10 -3.07 28.21 -61.40
N ILE A 11 -4.29 27.67 -61.50
CA ILE A 11 -5.02 27.12 -60.35
C ILE A 11 -4.34 25.85 -59.85
N GLY A 12 -3.88 24.97 -60.76
CA GLY A 12 -3.11 23.78 -60.41
C GLY A 12 -1.80 24.13 -59.69
N LEU A 13 -1.07 25.14 -60.18
CA LEU A 13 0.18 25.58 -59.56
C LEU A 13 -0.04 26.21 -58.17
N ALA A 14 -1.10 27.00 -58.02
CA ALA A 14 -1.47 27.60 -56.73
C ALA A 14 -1.92 26.55 -55.71
N LEU A 15 -2.68 25.53 -56.12
CA LEU A 15 -3.04 24.41 -55.25
C LEU A 15 -1.82 23.55 -54.87
N THR A 16 -0.84 23.35 -55.77
CA THR A 16 0.39 22.64 -55.42
C THR A 16 1.29 23.45 -54.48
N LEU A 17 1.32 24.78 -54.60
CA LEU A 17 2.06 25.64 -53.68
C LEU A 17 1.42 25.72 -52.29
N VAL A 18 0.09 25.70 -52.21
CA VAL A 18 -0.65 25.60 -50.95
C VAL A 18 -0.50 24.21 -50.32
N ALA A 19 -0.57 23.14 -51.09
CA ALA A 19 -0.32 21.79 -50.57
C ALA A 19 1.13 21.59 -50.11
N ALA A 20 2.11 22.23 -50.77
CA ALA A 20 3.50 22.21 -50.35
C ALA A 20 3.75 23.03 -49.08
N SER A 21 2.99 24.10 -48.82
CA SER A 21 3.11 24.86 -47.57
C SER A 21 2.38 24.22 -46.37
N VAL A 22 1.39 23.36 -46.59
CA VAL A 22 0.80 22.52 -45.51
C VAL A 22 1.67 21.30 -45.18
N ALA A 23 2.51 20.84 -46.10
CA ALA A 23 3.43 19.71 -45.86
C ALA A 23 4.68 20.08 -45.04
N SER A 24 4.98 21.37 -44.85
CA SER A 24 6.19 21.84 -44.15
C SER A 24 6.08 21.91 -42.63
N GLY A 25 4.99 21.40 -42.04
CA GLY A 25 4.76 21.38 -40.59
C GLY A 25 4.29 20.02 -40.08
N ALA A 26 4.73 18.93 -40.71
CA ALA A 26 4.35 17.57 -40.31
C ALA A 26 5.04 17.17 -39.00
N SER A 27 4.45 17.58 -37.87
CA SER A 27 4.71 16.98 -36.56
C SER A 27 4.59 15.46 -36.66
N SER A 28 5.54 14.73 -36.09
CA SER A 28 5.52 13.26 -36.06
C SER A 28 4.17 12.75 -35.51
N PRO A 29 3.59 11.67 -36.06
CA PRO A 29 2.29 11.20 -35.61
C PRO A 29 2.32 10.83 -34.12
N PRO A 30 1.39 11.35 -33.30
CA PRO A 30 1.40 11.12 -31.87
C PRO A 30 1.06 9.66 -31.56
N VAL A 31 1.85 9.03 -30.68
CA VAL A 31 1.52 7.73 -30.11
C VAL A 31 0.58 7.94 -28.92
N THR A 32 -0.62 7.35 -28.98
CA THR A 32 -1.62 7.44 -27.90
C THR A 32 -1.75 6.09 -27.19
N VAL A 33 -1.67 6.10 -25.86
CA VAL A 33 -1.85 4.93 -25.00
C VAL A 33 -2.98 5.19 -24.02
N SER A 34 -3.93 4.28 -23.93
CA SER A 34 -5.02 4.32 -22.95
C SER A 34 -5.15 2.97 -22.23
N ILE A 35 -5.53 3.02 -20.95
CA ILE A 35 -5.81 1.85 -20.12
C ILE A 35 -7.27 1.92 -19.68
N HIS A 36 -7.98 0.80 -19.80
CA HIS A 36 -9.38 0.69 -19.44
C HIS A 36 -9.61 -0.41 -18.41
N THR A 37 -10.64 -0.24 -17.57
CA THR A 37 -11.07 -1.26 -16.61
C THR A 37 -11.80 -2.42 -17.31
N PRO A 38 -11.81 -3.62 -16.72
CA PRO A 38 -12.64 -4.72 -17.21
C PRO A 38 -14.14 -4.53 -16.91
N TRP A 39 -14.50 -3.62 -16.00
CA TRP A 39 -15.90 -3.25 -15.70
C TRP A 39 -16.29 -1.92 -16.37
N ALA A 40 -17.60 -1.67 -16.47
CA ALA A 40 -18.16 -0.43 -17.00
C ALA A 40 -18.02 0.74 -16.02
N ALA A 41 -17.97 1.97 -16.52
CA ALA A 41 -17.84 3.16 -15.68
C ALA A 41 -19.04 3.33 -14.72
N PRO A 42 -18.81 3.51 -13.42
CA PRO A 42 -19.90 3.75 -12.49
C PRO A 42 -20.52 5.14 -12.70
N PRO A 43 -21.78 5.36 -12.29
CA PRO A 43 -22.39 6.68 -12.30
C PRO A 43 -21.56 7.70 -11.52
N LEU A 44 -21.28 8.86 -12.13
CA LEU A 44 -20.49 9.93 -11.53
C LEU A 44 -21.04 10.39 -10.16
N LEU A 45 -22.37 10.36 -9.99
CA LEU A 45 -23.02 10.70 -8.71
C LEU A 45 -22.54 9.78 -7.57
N LEU A 46 -22.44 8.46 -7.80
CA LEU A 46 -21.95 7.51 -6.81
C LEU A 46 -20.47 7.73 -6.52
N GLU A 47 -19.69 8.03 -7.57
CA GLU A 47 -18.26 8.28 -7.43
C GLU A 47 -17.97 9.51 -6.58
N ILE A 48 -18.77 10.58 -6.73
CA ILE A 48 -18.72 11.78 -5.90
C ILE A 48 -19.08 11.43 -4.44
N LEU A 49 -20.17 10.69 -4.21
CA LEU A 49 -20.60 10.30 -2.87
C LEU A 49 -19.52 9.50 -2.13
N GLU A 50 -18.97 8.46 -2.77
CA GLU A 50 -17.93 7.65 -2.15
C GLU A 50 -16.63 8.41 -1.96
N SER A 51 -16.24 9.27 -2.92
CA SER A 51 -15.04 10.09 -2.78
C SER A 51 -15.14 11.09 -1.63
N VAL A 52 -16.33 11.66 -1.38
CA VAL A 52 -16.59 12.51 -0.22
C VAL A 52 -16.60 11.71 1.06
N ALA A 53 -17.23 10.52 1.08
CA ALA A 53 -17.26 9.65 2.25
C ALA A 53 -15.87 9.19 2.70
N VAL A 54 -14.94 9.05 1.76
CA VAL A 54 -13.53 8.78 2.06
C VAL A 54 -12.89 9.94 2.83
N GLU A 55 -13.24 11.19 2.54
CA GLU A 55 -12.76 12.39 3.25
C GLU A 55 -13.47 12.59 4.59
N ASN A 56 -14.80 12.53 4.59
CA ASN A 56 -15.66 12.69 5.75
C ASN A 56 -16.82 11.69 5.71
N ARG A 57 -16.78 10.68 6.59
CA ARG A 57 -17.79 9.61 6.62
C ARG A 57 -19.18 10.10 7.01
N THR A 58 -19.29 11.13 7.85
CA THR A 58 -20.59 11.64 8.32
C THR A 58 -21.34 12.43 7.24
N ALA A 59 -20.63 12.91 6.22
CA ALA A 59 -21.21 13.66 5.11
C ALA A 59 -21.97 12.79 4.10
N TYR A 60 -21.78 11.46 4.12
CA TYR A 60 -22.34 10.56 3.10
C TYR A 60 -23.87 10.67 2.97
N TYR A 61 -24.62 10.46 4.05
CA TYR A 61 -26.09 10.51 4.02
C TYR A 61 -26.68 11.91 3.81
N PRO A 62 -26.16 12.97 4.47
CA PRO A 62 -26.57 14.34 4.16
C PRO A 62 -26.36 14.70 2.69
N LEU A 63 -25.20 14.35 2.11
CA LEU A 63 -24.90 14.61 0.71
C LEU A 63 -25.78 13.77 -0.22
N LEU A 64 -26.00 12.49 0.09
CA LEU A 64 -26.91 11.61 -0.64
C LEU A 64 -28.29 12.25 -0.78
N LYS A 65 -28.89 12.69 0.33
CA LYS A 65 -30.20 13.39 0.34
C LYS A 65 -30.22 14.63 -0.54
N GLN A 66 -29.13 15.39 -0.58
CA GLN A 66 -29.02 16.62 -1.38
C GLN A 66 -28.86 16.33 -2.87
N LEU A 67 -28.00 15.37 -3.23
CA LEU A 67 -27.70 15.03 -4.62
C LEU A 67 -28.81 14.20 -5.29
N THR A 68 -29.62 13.48 -4.53
CA THR A 68 -30.78 12.75 -5.06
C THR A 68 -32.07 13.55 -5.01
N ALA A 69 -32.04 14.81 -4.57
CA ALA A 69 -33.22 15.66 -4.56
C ALA A 69 -33.68 15.94 -6.01
N PRO A 70 -35.00 15.83 -6.32
CA PRO A 70 -35.49 16.11 -7.68
C PRO A 70 -35.13 17.51 -8.20
N SER A 71 -35.10 18.50 -7.30
CA SER A 71 -34.68 19.87 -7.61
C SER A 71 -33.21 19.99 -8.03
N PHE A 72 -32.35 19.10 -7.54
CA PHE A 72 -30.93 19.05 -7.92
C PHE A 72 -30.76 18.27 -9.23
N LEU A 73 -31.33 17.07 -9.31
CA LEU A 73 -31.20 16.20 -10.49
C LEU A 73 -31.75 16.85 -11.78
N SER A 74 -32.81 17.67 -11.66
CA SER A 74 -33.35 18.45 -12.78
C SER A 74 -32.42 19.54 -13.30
N GLN A 75 -31.50 20.05 -12.47
CA GLN A 75 -30.52 21.07 -12.85
C GLN A 75 -29.19 20.46 -13.34
N ALA A 76 -28.91 19.22 -12.94
CA ALA A 76 -27.67 18.50 -13.23
C ALA A 76 -27.80 17.55 -14.45
N THR A 77 -28.08 18.11 -15.63
CA THR A 77 -28.36 17.31 -16.85
C THR A 77 -27.13 16.74 -17.55
N THR A 78 -25.93 17.29 -17.29
CA THR A 78 -24.68 16.82 -17.93
C THR A 78 -23.67 16.36 -16.88
N PRO A 79 -22.75 15.44 -17.18
CA PRO A 79 -21.72 15.03 -16.22
C PRO A 79 -20.89 16.20 -15.68
N LYS A 80 -20.60 17.20 -16.53
CA LYS A 80 -19.91 18.42 -16.13
C LYS A 80 -20.74 19.27 -15.16
N SER A 81 -22.02 19.50 -15.46
CA SER A 81 -22.87 20.30 -14.57
C SER A 81 -23.13 19.56 -13.25
N LEU A 82 -23.29 18.23 -13.28
CA LEU A 82 -23.38 17.39 -12.09
C LEU A 82 -22.14 17.55 -11.21
N TYR A 83 -20.94 17.47 -11.79
CA TYR A 83 -19.69 17.67 -11.06
C TYR A 83 -19.59 19.09 -10.45
N GLU A 84 -19.80 20.14 -11.25
CA GLU A 84 -19.66 21.53 -10.79
C GLU A 84 -20.71 21.88 -9.71
N GLN A 85 -21.96 21.46 -9.88
CA GLN A 85 -23.01 21.70 -8.90
C GLN A 85 -22.79 20.88 -7.62
N SER A 86 -22.36 19.62 -7.74
CA SER A 86 -22.01 18.80 -6.57
C SER A 86 -20.89 19.45 -5.76
N LEU A 87 -19.85 19.98 -6.41
CA LEU A 87 -18.77 20.69 -5.72
C LEU A 87 -19.26 21.94 -4.98
N LYS A 88 -20.22 22.69 -5.55
CA LYS A 88 -20.87 23.82 -4.86
C LYS A 88 -21.60 23.36 -3.61
N VAL A 89 -22.44 22.33 -3.73
CA VAL A 89 -23.16 21.74 -2.58
C VAL A 89 -22.18 21.25 -1.50
N ILE A 90 -21.11 20.56 -1.88
CA ILE A 90 -20.08 20.07 -0.95
C ILE A 90 -19.41 21.22 -0.19
N HIS A 91 -19.11 22.32 -0.87
CA HIS A 91 -18.52 23.50 -0.26
C HIS A 91 -19.52 24.26 0.62
N ASP A 92 -20.72 24.53 0.12
CA ASP A 92 -21.73 25.37 0.79
C ASP A 92 -22.24 24.73 2.09
N PHE A 93 -22.39 23.41 2.09
CA PHE A 93 -22.77 22.64 3.30
C PHE A 93 -21.57 22.17 4.14
N SER A 94 -20.34 22.58 3.78
CA SER A 94 -19.11 22.22 4.52
C SER A 94 -18.94 20.71 4.76
N HIS A 95 -19.34 19.89 3.78
CA HIS A 95 -19.20 18.43 3.87
C HIS A 95 -17.73 18.00 3.93
N VAL A 96 -16.84 18.82 3.37
CA VAL A 96 -15.40 18.61 3.28
C VAL A 96 -14.69 19.94 3.61
N THR A 97 -13.53 19.89 4.27
CA THR A 97 -12.74 21.11 4.57
C THR A 97 -12.23 21.76 3.28
N LYS A 98 -11.98 23.09 3.31
CA LYS A 98 -11.51 23.84 2.12
C LYS A 98 -10.23 23.22 1.54
N ASP A 99 -9.30 22.81 2.41
CA ASP A 99 -8.04 22.18 2.03
C ASP A 99 -8.22 20.76 1.47
N ALA A 100 -9.36 20.13 1.76
CA ALA A 100 -9.73 18.80 1.26
C ALA A 100 -10.42 18.79 -0.10
N LEU A 101 -10.84 19.95 -0.62
CA LEU A 101 -11.38 20.04 -1.96
C LEU A 101 -10.36 19.67 -3.05
N ALA A 102 -9.09 20.03 -2.87
CA ALA A 102 -8.05 19.70 -3.84
C ALA A 102 -7.80 18.18 -3.92
N THR A 103 -7.73 17.51 -2.76
CA THR A 103 -7.57 16.04 -2.70
C THR A 103 -8.82 15.32 -3.20
N LEU A 104 -10.02 15.88 -2.97
CA LEU A 104 -11.27 15.36 -3.53
C LEU A 104 -11.27 15.41 -5.06
N LYS A 105 -10.90 16.55 -5.65
CA LYS A 105 -10.78 16.70 -7.11
C LYS A 105 -9.79 15.70 -7.70
N LEU A 106 -8.64 15.52 -7.04
CA LEU A 106 -7.65 14.51 -7.46
C LEU A 106 -8.22 13.08 -7.35
N SER A 107 -8.95 12.77 -6.28
CA SER A 107 -9.61 11.47 -6.06
C SER A 107 -10.54 11.10 -7.21
N LEU A 108 -11.31 12.08 -7.70
CA LEU A 108 -12.25 11.94 -8.81
C LEU A 108 -11.50 11.84 -10.14
N ALA A 109 -10.46 12.65 -10.35
CA ALA A 109 -9.65 12.59 -11.57
C ALA A 109 -8.94 11.24 -11.78
N ILE A 110 -8.60 10.54 -10.69
CA ILE A 110 -7.97 9.21 -10.75
C ILE A 110 -8.96 8.04 -10.57
N HIS A 111 -10.25 8.33 -10.51
CA HIS A 111 -11.31 7.35 -10.30
C HIS A 111 -11.12 6.39 -9.12
N SER A 112 -10.57 6.91 -8.03
CA SER A 112 -10.19 6.10 -6.84
C SER A 112 -11.36 5.36 -6.18
N ALA A 113 -12.58 5.89 -6.27
CA ALA A 113 -13.78 5.28 -5.67
C ALA A 113 -14.45 4.22 -6.57
N SER A 114 -14.09 4.14 -7.85
CA SER A 114 -14.76 3.28 -8.83
C SER A 114 -14.72 1.79 -8.45
N ALA A 115 -13.57 1.31 -7.97
CA ALA A 115 -13.41 -0.06 -7.51
C ALA A 115 -14.29 -0.40 -6.29
N GLY A 116 -14.50 0.58 -5.40
CA GLY A 116 -15.41 0.42 -4.26
C GLY A 116 -16.85 0.22 -4.71
N ILE A 117 -17.33 1.03 -5.66
CA ILE A 117 -18.67 0.89 -6.23
C ILE A 117 -18.82 -0.44 -6.96
N GLN A 118 -17.82 -0.84 -7.75
CA GLN A 118 -17.82 -2.12 -8.43
C GLN A 118 -17.86 -3.31 -7.44
N ALA A 119 -17.29 -3.17 -6.25
CA ALA A 119 -17.39 -4.20 -5.21
C ALA A 119 -18.83 -4.40 -4.72
N HIS A 120 -19.64 -3.33 -4.63
CA HIS A 120 -21.08 -3.48 -4.34
C HIS A 120 -21.80 -4.26 -5.44
N TYR A 121 -21.52 -3.93 -6.71
CA TYR A 121 -22.14 -4.63 -7.84
C TYR A 121 -21.74 -6.10 -7.91
N GLN A 122 -20.46 -6.39 -7.67
CA GLN A 122 -19.97 -7.77 -7.65
C GLN A 122 -20.60 -8.55 -6.49
N LEU A 123 -20.63 -7.99 -5.28
CA LEU A 123 -21.33 -8.58 -4.14
C LEU A 123 -22.79 -8.91 -4.47
N TYR A 124 -23.51 -7.96 -5.06
CA TYR A 124 -24.91 -8.14 -5.43
C TYR A 124 -25.09 -9.29 -6.43
N ASN A 125 -24.34 -9.26 -7.53
CA ASN A 125 -24.50 -10.19 -8.63
C ASN A 125 -23.97 -11.60 -8.33
N SER A 126 -22.86 -11.73 -7.58
CA SER A 126 -22.20 -13.02 -7.37
C SER A 126 -22.59 -13.72 -6.08
N ILE A 127 -23.13 -13.00 -5.09
CA ILE A 127 -23.48 -13.56 -3.78
C ILE A 127 -24.97 -13.36 -3.51
N ILE A 128 -25.46 -12.12 -3.48
CA ILE A 128 -26.82 -11.83 -3.03
C ILE A 128 -27.87 -12.43 -3.97
N VAL A 129 -27.77 -12.19 -5.29
CA VAL A 129 -28.73 -12.73 -6.26
C VAL A 129 -28.75 -14.27 -6.22
N PRO A 130 -27.61 -15.00 -6.29
CA PRO A 130 -27.61 -16.46 -6.21
C PRO A 130 -28.12 -17.04 -4.88
N GLU A 131 -27.82 -16.39 -3.76
CA GLU A 131 -28.32 -16.86 -2.45
C GLU A 131 -29.82 -16.63 -2.31
N ARG A 132 -30.31 -15.46 -2.70
CA ARG A 132 -31.72 -15.06 -2.57
C ARG A 132 -32.64 -15.70 -3.60
N SER A 133 -32.12 -16.07 -4.78
CA SER A 133 -32.89 -16.81 -5.78
C SER A 133 -33.36 -18.21 -5.33
N LYS A 134 -32.86 -18.70 -4.18
CA LYS A 134 -33.37 -19.92 -3.54
C LYS A 134 -34.70 -19.69 -2.82
N GLU A 135 -35.02 -18.45 -2.49
CA GLU A 135 -36.27 -18.05 -1.86
C GLU A 135 -37.34 -17.82 -2.95
N PRO A 136 -38.56 -18.35 -2.80
CA PRO A 136 -39.58 -18.32 -3.85
C PRO A 136 -40.11 -16.91 -4.15
N ASP A 137 -39.98 -16.00 -3.19
CA ASP A 137 -40.52 -14.63 -3.26
C ASP A 137 -39.46 -13.60 -3.71
N PHE A 138 -38.28 -14.05 -4.15
CA PHE A 138 -37.22 -13.15 -4.59
C PHE A 138 -37.40 -12.70 -6.05
N ASP A 139 -37.50 -11.39 -6.26
CA ASP A 139 -37.55 -10.76 -7.58
C ASP A 139 -36.22 -10.02 -7.88
N PRO A 140 -35.38 -10.55 -8.80
CA PRO A 140 -34.14 -9.88 -9.20
C PRO A 140 -34.36 -8.66 -10.08
N ALA A 141 -35.55 -8.46 -10.66
CA ALA A 141 -35.86 -7.31 -11.52
C ALA A 141 -36.20 -6.05 -10.72
N CYS A 142 -36.41 -6.19 -9.41
CA CYS A 142 -36.73 -5.09 -8.50
C CYS A 142 -35.52 -4.15 -8.30
N PRO A 143 -35.58 -2.89 -8.79
CA PRO A 143 -34.41 -1.99 -8.82
C PRO A 143 -34.09 -1.36 -7.46
N VAL A 144 -35.04 -1.36 -6.53
CA VAL A 144 -34.93 -0.81 -5.17
C VAL A 144 -35.70 -1.73 -4.23
N TRP A 145 -35.02 -2.29 -3.23
CA TRP A 145 -35.65 -3.15 -2.23
C TRP A 145 -34.91 -3.14 -0.89
N VAL A 146 -35.63 -3.50 0.17
CA VAL A 146 -35.07 -3.59 1.53
C VAL A 146 -34.95 -5.06 1.94
N ASP A 147 -33.78 -5.46 2.44
CA ASP A 147 -33.59 -6.75 3.10
C ASP A 147 -34.10 -6.66 4.54
N TRP A 148 -35.37 -7.00 4.71
CA TRP A 148 -36.05 -6.94 5.99
C TRP A 148 -36.04 -8.30 6.68
N TYR A 149 -34.96 -8.58 7.41
CA TYR A 149 -34.79 -9.80 8.23
C TYR A 149 -35.00 -11.10 7.43
N GLY A 150 -34.39 -11.17 6.25
CA GLY A 150 -34.49 -12.34 5.39
C GLY A 150 -35.65 -12.27 4.38
N ARG A 151 -36.44 -11.20 4.35
CA ARG A 151 -37.49 -10.98 3.34
C ARG A 151 -37.12 -9.79 2.44
N GLN A 152 -37.20 -9.98 1.12
CA GLN A 152 -37.14 -8.88 0.17
C GLN A 152 -38.44 -8.08 0.20
N VAL A 153 -38.35 -6.77 0.39
CA VAL A 153 -39.50 -5.85 0.36
C VAL A 153 -39.28 -4.83 -0.76
N CYS A 154 -40.07 -4.95 -1.84
CA CYS A 154 -39.99 -4.13 -3.04
C CYS A 154 -40.99 -2.96 -3.07
N ASP A 155 -42.08 -3.05 -2.30
CA ASP A 155 -43.08 -1.98 -2.19
C ASP A 155 -42.95 -1.22 -0.86
N LEU A 156 -43.01 0.10 -0.95
CA LEU A 156 -42.95 0.98 0.22
C LEU A 156 -44.18 0.82 1.12
N GLN A 157 -45.36 0.56 0.54
CA GLN A 157 -46.57 0.36 1.35
C GLN A 157 -46.52 -0.94 2.13
N GLU A 158 -46.00 -2.00 1.52
CA GLU A 158 -45.69 -3.25 2.19
C GLU A 158 -44.71 -3.01 3.35
N LEU A 159 -43.60 -2.29 3.13
CA LEU A 159 -42.65 -1.98 4.19
C LEU A 159 -43.31 -1.24 5.37
N LYS A 160 -44.16 -0.26 5.07
CA LYS A 160 -44.94 0.47 6.10
C LYS A 160 -45.87 -0.45 6.88
N SER A 161 -46.53 -1.40 6.21
CA SER A 161 -47.39 -2.40 6.86
C SER A 161 -46.61 -3.35 7.77
N ILE A 162 -45.38 -3.73 7.37
CA ILE A 162 -44.51 -4.60 8.17
C ILE A 162 -44.08 -3.86 9.43
N VAL A 163 -43.66 -2.61 9.30
CA VAL A 163 -43.24 -1.78 10.43
C VAL A 163 -44.41 -1.53 11.41
N SER A 164 -45.62 -1.25 10.89
CA SER A 164 -46.80 -1.03 11.74
C SER A 164 -47.27 -2.28 12.48
N SER A 165 -46.99 -3.47 11.95
CA SER A 165 -47.26 -4.75 12.65
C SER A 165 -46.38 -4.97 13.90
N GLY A 166 -45.31 -4.18 14.05
CA GLY A 166 -44.48 -4.12 15.24
C GLY A 166 -43.04 -4.57 15.02
N LEU A 167 -42.11 -3.84 15.64
CA LEU A 167 -40.66 -4.03 15.47
C LEU A 167 -40.01 -4.97 16.50
N LYS A 168 -40.72 -5.32 17.57
CA LYS A 168 -40.16 -6.10 18.70
C LYS A 168 -39.70 -7.50 18.30
N GLN A 169 -40.40 -8.14 17.35
CA GLN A 169 -40.10 -9.50 16.87
C GLN A 169 -38.76 -9.62 16.13
N TYR A 170 -38.20 -8.49 15.67
CA TYR A 170 -36.97 -8.48 14.88
C TYR A 170 -35.71 -8.27 15.70
N ARG A 171 -35.84 -7.92 16.99
CA ARG A 171 -34.71 -7.72 17.90
C ARG A 171 -34.02 -9.05 18.17
N GLY A 172 -32.71 -9.13 17.87
CA GLY A 172 -31.92 -10.36 18.05
C GLY A 172 -32.25 -11.48 17.07
N SER A 173 -32.95 -11.18 15.97
CA SER A 173 -33.26 -12.17 14.94
C SER A 173 -31.99 -12.66 14.23
N ILE A 174 -31.85 -13.99 14.10
CA ILE A 174 -30.74 -14.63 13.36
C ILE A 174 -30.82 -14.29 11.86
N LYS A 175 -31.99 -13.90 11.36
CA LYS A 175 -32.18 -13.49 9.96
C LYS A 175 -31.84 -12.02 9.70
N ALA A 176 -31.33 -11.29 10.70
CA ALA A 176 -30.91 -9.91 10.50
C ALA A 176 -29.78 -9.84 9.45
N PRO A 177 -29.78 -8.83 8.55
CA PRO A 177 -28.69 -8.64 7.62
C PRO A 177 -27.36 -8.44 8.36
N THR A 178 -26.26 -8.90 7.77
CA THR A 178 -24.93 -8.72 8.34
C THR A 178 -24.29 -7.42 7.87
N ILE A 179 -23.64 -6.70 8.80
CA ILE A 179 -22.85 -5.51 8.47
C ILE A 179 -21.53 -5.95 7.81
N MET A 180 -21.16 -5.30 6.72
CA MET A 180 -19.94 -5.54 5.94
C MET A 180 -19.01 -4.31 5.98
N GLU A 181 -17.73 -4.48 5.65
CA GLU A 181 -16.75 -3.37 5.65
C GLU A 181 -17.07 -2.26 4.63
N LEU A 182 -17.74 -2.62 3.54
CA LEU A 182 -18.23 -1.70 2.52
C LEU A 182 -19.43 -0.86 2.99
N ASP A 183 -20.12 -1.27 4.05
CA ASP A 183 -21.34 -0.61 4.49
C ASP A 183 -21.07 0.75 5.14
N ARG A 184 -21.78 1.77 4.67
CA ARG A 184 -21.91 3.05 5.36
C ARG A 184 -23.12 2.96 6.27
N VAL A 185 -22.93 2.69 7.56
CA VAL A 185 -24.06 2.57 8.50
C VAL A 185 -24.46 3.96 9.00
N LEU A 186 -25.74 4.32 8.87
CA LEU A 186 -26.27 5.55 9.47
C LEU A 186 -26.25 5.39 11.01
N PRO A 187 -25.56 6.29 11.75
CA PRO A 187 -25.55 6.22 13.21
C PRO A 187 -26.95 6.53 13.77
N SER A 188 -27.30 5.87 14.88
CA SER A 188 -28.52 6.14 15.63
C SER A 188 -28.19 6.43 17.10
N ASN A 189 -29.06 7.20 17.75
CA ASN A 189 -28.90 7.68 19.13
C ASN A 189 -29.45 6.69 20.18
N GLU A 190 -30.21 5.69 19.75
CA GLU A 190 -30.83 4.67 20.61
C GLU A 190 -29.97 3.37 20.64
N PRO A 191 -30.07 2.55 21.71
CA PRO A 191 -29.36 1.27 21.78
C PRO A 191 -29.71 0.36 20.58
N TYR A 192 -28.65 -0.17 19.97
CA TYR A 192 -28.66 -0.76 18.63
C TYR A 192 -29.24 -2.18 18.56
N ASP A 193 -30.56 -2.32 18.44
CA ASP A 193 -31.20 -3.64 18.36
C ASP A 193 -31.67 -4.04 16.95
N LEU A 194 -31.75 -3.09 16.01
CA LEU A 194 -32.32 -3.30 14.68
C LEU A 194 -31.35 -2.82 13.58
N PHE A 195 -31.18 -3.63 12.53
CA PHE A 195 -30.38 -3.30 11.36
C PHE A 195 -31.05 -3.81 10.08
N THR A 196 -31.02 -3.00 9.02
CA THR A 196 -31.57 -3.36 7.71
C THR A 196 -30.66 -2.85 6.58
N VAL A 197 -30.74 -3.46 5.41
CA VAL A 197 -29.97 -3.03 4.23
C VAL A 197 -30.93 -2.62 3.11
N LEU A 198 -30.70 -1.44 2.54
CA LEU A 198 -31.37 -0.97 1.33
C LEU A 198 -30.48 -1.31 0.14
N TYR A 199 -30.95 -2.17 -0.75
CA TYR A 199 -30.33 -2.41 -2.05
C TYR A 199 -31.03 -1.52 -3.08
N ALA A 200 -30.28 -0.65 -3.75
CA ALA A 200 -30.89 0.27 -4.70
C ALA A 200 -29.98 0.68 -5.86
N ASN A 201 -30.60 0.87 -7.01
CA ASN A 201 -30.13 1.83 -8.01
C ASN A 201 -30.50 3.24 -7.53
N VAL A 202 -29.51 4.05 -7.14
CA VAL A 202 -29.70 5.40 -6.58
C VAL A 202 -30.32 6.38 -7.57
N LEU A 203 -30.24 6.09 -8.87
CA LEU A 203 -30.83 6.91 -9.93
C LEU A 203 -32.31 6.56 -10.18
N ASP A 204 -32.82 5.47 -9.61
CA ASP A 204 -34.22 5.08 -9.77
C ASP A 204 -35.13 6.01 -8.94
N PRO A 205 -36.24 6.52 -9.50
CA PRO A 205 -37.14 7.42 -8.78
C PRO A 205 -37.78 6.80 -7.52
N ALA A 206 -37.86 5.46 -7.41
CA ALA A 206 -38.33 4.78 -6.21
C ALA A 206 -37.35 4.90 -5.03
N PHE A 207 -36.06 5.16 -5.29
CA PHE A 207 -35.02 5.22 -4.25
C PHE A 207 -35.32 6.27 -3.16
N VAL A 208 -35.68 7.49 -3.56
CA VAL A 208 -35.83 8.63 -2.64
C VAL A 208 -36.91 8.37 -1.57
N PRO A 209 -38.13 7.91 -1.92
CA PRO A 209 -39.14 7.52 -0.93
C PRO A 209 -38.67 6.45 0.06
N PHE A 210 -38.00 5.40 -0.41
CA PHE A 210 -37.46 4.34 0.45
C PHE A 210 -36.42 4.88 1.43
N HIS A 211 -35.45 5.64 0.92
CA HIS A 211 -34.39 6.21 1.75
C HIS A 211 -34.93 7.19 2.80
N GLN A 212 -35.89 8.04 2.43
CA GLN A 212 -36.54 8.96 3.37
C GLN A 212 -37.27 8.22 4.49
N TYR A 213 -38.02 7.17 4.15
CA TYR A 213 -38.73 6.37 5.14
C TYR A 213 -37.78 5.64 6.10
N LEU A 214 -36.72 5.00 5.59
CA LEU A 214 -35.72 4.36 6.45
C LEU A 214 -34.96 5.34 7.34
N THR A 215 -34.72 6.57 6.86
CA THR A 215 -34.11 7.64 7.68
C THR A 215 -35.05 8.07 8.79
N GLN A 216 -36.34 8.21 8.51
CA GLN A 216 -37.35 8.50 9.54
C GLN A 216 -37.40 7.38 10.60
N LEU A 217 -37.36 6.11 10.20
CA LEU A 217 -37.31 4.99 11.15
C LEU A 217 -36.02 4.97 11.98
N ALA A 218 -34.91 5.44 11.43
CA ALA A 218 -33.65 5.55 12.17
C ALA A 218 -33.73 6.59 13.29
N GLU A 219 -34.45 7.70 13.05
CA GLU A 219 -34.68 8.78 14.01
C GLU A 219 -35.75 8.41 15.06
N GLU A 220 -36.87 7.81 14.64
CA GLU A 220 -38.02 7.53 15.52
C GLU A 220 -37.90 6.23 16.32
N HIS A 221 -37.21 5.22 15.76
CA HIS A 221 -37.22 3.85 16.29
C HIS A 221 -35.82 3.25 16.47
N GLY A 222 -34.76 4.01 16.27
CA GLY A 222 -33.40 3.53 16.47
C GLY A 222 -32.89 2.55 15.40
N LEU A 223 -33.56 2.46 14.24
CA LEU A 223 -33.20 1.52 13.18
C LEU A 223 -31.90 1.94 12.48
N ARG A 224 -30.86 1.09 12.53
CA ARG A 224 -29.69 1.30 11.69
C ARG A 224 -29.98 0.81 10.28
N HIS A 225 -29.57 1.58 9.27
CA HIS A 225 -29.61 1.10 7.90
C HIS A 225 -28.32 1.39 7.16
N SER A 226 -28.04 0.58 6.13
CA SER A 226 -26.98 0.82 5.16
C SER A 226 -27.51 0.74 3.74
N LEU A 227 -26.89 1.50 2.84
CA LEU A 227 -27.16 1.47 1.40
C LEU A 227 -26.13 0.60 0.69
N ARG A 228 -26.59 -0.37 -0.11
CA ARG A 228 -25.77 -1.15 -1.04
C ARG A 228 -26.23 -0.89 -2.47
N TYR A 229 -25.28 -0.62 -3.36
CA TYR A 229 -25.62 -0.26 -4.74
C TYR A 229 -25.96 -1.50 -5.58
N ILE A 230 -27.03 -1.38 -6.37
CA ILE A 230 -27.38 -2.31 -7.45
C ILE A 230 -27.02 -1.64 -8.78
N PRO A 231 -26.43 -2.37 -9.76
CA PRO A 231 -26.21 -1.81 -11.09
C PRO A 231 -27.53 -1.53 -11.80
N ALA A 232 -27.60 -0.43 -12.56
CA ALA A 232 -28.73 -0.19 -13.47
C ALA A 232 -28.78 -1.26 -14.58
N SER A 233 -29.97 -1.53 -15.13
CA SER A 233 -30.15 -2.56 -16.16
C SER A 233 -29.34 -2.32 -17.44
N ASP A 234 -29.07 -1.04 -17.76
CA ASP A 234 -28.25 -0.61 -18.89
C ASP A 234 -26.76 -0.42 -18.53
N HIS A 235 -26.37 -0.62 -17.27
CA HIS A 235 -25.01 -0.37 -16.80
C HIS A 235 -23.95 -1.16 -17.58
N ALA A 236 -24.25 -2.40 -17.95
CA ALA A 236 -23.35 -3.24 -18.75
C ALA A 236 -23.14 -2.72 -20.18
N SER A 237 -24.03 -1.87 -20.68
CA SER A 237 -23.90 -1.22 -21.99
C SER A 237 -23.07 0.07 -21.95
N GLN A 238 -22.71 0.55 -20.76
CA GLN A 238 -21.83 1.70 -20.63
C GLN A 238 -20.38 1.33 -20.98
N GLY A 239 -19.65 2.30 -21.52
CA GLY A 239 -18.24 2.13 -21.87
C GLY A 239 -17.37 1.79 -20.66
N HIS A 240 -16.27 1.11 -20.91
CA HIS A 240 -15.26 0.83 -19.90
C HIS A 240 -14.67 2.14 -19.36
N LEU A 241 -14.36 2.16 -18.07
CA LEU A 241 -13.75 3.32 -17.42
C LEU A 241 -12.30 3.47 -17.87
N SER A 242 -11.94 4.63 -18.41
CA SER A 242 -10.55 4.99 -18.67
C SER A 242 -9.84 5.27 -17.35
N LEU A 243 -8.71 4.63 -17.10
CA LEU A 243 -7.94 4.78 -15.88
C LEU A 243 -6.90 5.90 -16.00
N ALA A 244 -6.56 6.50 -14.86
CA ALA A 244 -5.44 7.42 -14.72
C ALA A 244 -4.47 6.90 -13.65
N GLY A 245 -3.32 7.58 -13.53
CA GLY A 245 -2.30 7.25 -12.52
C GLY A 245 -1.32 6.14 -12.92
N PHE A 246 -1.24 5.83 -14.21
CA PHE A 246 -0.19 5.01 -14.81
C PHE A 246 0.86 5.88 -15.53
N GLY A 247 2.05 5.33 -15.74
CA GLY A 247 3.08 5.89 -16.62
C GLY A 247 3.20 5.06 -17.88
N ALA A 248 3.44 5.71 -19.02
CA ALA A 248 3.78 5.04 -20.27
C ALA A 248 5.27 5.29 -20.56
N GLU A 249 5.96 4.25 -20.99
CA GLU A 249 7.37 4.31 -21.35
C GLU A 249 7.54 3.96 -22.82
N LEU A 250 8.25 4.82 -23.56
CA LEU A 250 8.73 4.53 -24.91
C LEU A 250 10.23 4.24 -24.83
N ALA A 251 10.56 3.01 -24.44
CA ALA A 251 11.93 2.56 -24.31
C ALA A 251 12.61 2.43 -25.68
N LEU A 252 13.81 3.01 -25.80
CA LEU A 252 14.67 2.84 -26.97
C LEU A 252 15.26 1.42 -26.93
N LYS A 253 14.90 0.58 -27.91
CA LYS A 253 15.36 -0.82 -27.94
C LYS A 253 16.85 -0.96 -28.31
N ASN A 254 17.37 -0.07 -29.16
CA ASN A 254 18.76 -0.10 -29.62
C ASN A 254 19.56 1.05 -29.01
N THR A 255 19.91 0.95 -27.73
CA THR A 255 20.74 1.94 -27.01
C THR A 255 22.24 1.76 -27.25
N ASP A 256 22.66 0.56 -27.65
CA ASP A 256 24.07 0.16 -27.69
C ASP A 256 24.87 0.85 -28.81
N TYR A 257 24.18 1.36 -29.84
CA TYR A 257 24.77 2.13 -30.93
C TYR A 257 24.80 3.64 -30.68
N LEU A 258 24.30 4.10 -29.52
CA LEU A 258 24.23 5.51 -29.17
C LEU A 258 25.40 5.98 -28.31
N VAL A 259 26.27 5.07 -27.84
CA VAL A 259 27.49 5.43 -27.10
C VAL A 259 28.69 5.09 -27.95
N ILE A 260 29.33 6.11 -28.53
CA ILE A 260 30.53 5.93 -29.34
C ILE A 260 31.68 5.57 -28.40
N ASP A 261 32.40 4.50 -28.74
CA ASP A 261 33.63 4.09 -28.08
C ASP A 261 34.75 5.09 -28.42
N ASP A 262 35.23 5.82 -27.43
CA ASP A 262 36.24 6.89 -27.58
C ASP A 262 37.62 6.37 -28.07
N ARG A 263 37.78 5.05 -28.27
CA ARG A 263 39.03 4.42 -28.73
C ARG A 263 39.38 4.69 -30.20
N ASP A 264 38.41 5.07 -31.04
CA ASP A 264 38.65 5.38 -32.46
C ASP A 264 38.90 6.88 -32.74
N LEU A 265 38.81 7.76 -31.73
CA LEU A 265 39.08 9.20 -31.86
C LEU A 265 40.53 9.60 -31.59
N GLY A 266 41.44 8.62 -31.58
CA GLY A 266 42.88 8.81 -31.39
C GLY A 266 43.68 8.84 -32.70
N HIS A 267 43.54 9.89 -33.51
CA HIS A 267 44.63 10.59 -34.25
C HIS A 267 44.05 11.65 -35.23
N ASP A 268 44.50 12.90 -35.10
CA ASP A 268 44.53 13.94 -36.14
C ASP A 268 43.22 14.55 -36.71
N LEU A 269 42.20 14.80 -35.88
CA LEU A 269 41.19 15.84 -36.19
C LEU A 269 40.95 16.76 -34.98
N GLY A 270 41.97 17.57 -34.68
CA GLY A 270 41.93 18.59 -33.64
C GLY A 270 40.96 19.72 -33.91
N MET A 271 40.30 20.16 -32.82
CA MET A 271 39.77 21.51 -32.53
C MET A 271 38.77 22.20 -33.49
N GLN A 272 38.55 21.74 -34.72
CA GLN A 272 37.68 22.45 -35.68
C GLN A 272 36.26 21.88 -35.84
N SER A 273 36.04 20.58 -35.58
CA SER A 273 34.70 19.97 -35.65
C SER A 273 33.87 20.27 -34.41
N SER A 274 34.47 20.24 -33.23
CA SER A 274 33.81 20.60 -31.96
C SER A 274 33.35 22.07 -31.98
N GLN A 275 34.17 22.99 -32.49
CA GLN A 275 33.78 24.41 -32.60
C GLN A 275 32.69 24.69 -33.64
N LYS A 276 32.53 23.87 -34.69
CA LYS A 276 31.47 24.05 -35.68
C LYS A 276 30.10 23.58 -35.19
N VAL A 277 30.06 22.52 -34.37
CA VAL A 277 28.83 22.06 -33.71
C VAL A 277 28.50 22.96 -32.50
N LEU A 278 29.51 23.44 -31.77
CA LEU A 278 29.33 24.33 -30.61
C LEU A 278 28.95 25.77 -30.98
N LYS A 279 29.40 26.32 -32.12
CA LYS A 279 29.03 27.68 -32.57
C LYS A 279 27.57 27.82 -33.02
N GLN A 280 26.85 26.74 -33.30
CA GLN A 280 25.41 26.80 -33.56
C GLN A 280 24.57 26.88 -32.27
N VAL A 281 25.15 26.61 -31.10
CA VAL A 281 24.44 26.59 -29.81
C VAL A 281 24.51 27.94 -29.08
N GLU A 282 25.47 28.82 -29.42
CA GLU A 282 25.60 30.15 -28.80
C GLU A 282 24.53 31.18 -29.21
N SER A 283 23.65 30.87 -30.16
CA SER A 283 22.66 31.82 -30.70
C SER A 283 21.24 31.71 -30.12
N GLU A 284 20.95 30.76 -29.23
CA GLU A 284 19.59 30.61 -28.68
C GLU A 284 19.59 30.62 -27.16
N ALA A 285 19.54 31.83 -26.59
CA ALA A 285 19.25 32.07 -25.18
C ALA A 285 17.79 31.71 -24.78
N ASP A 286 16.99 31.26 -25.74
CA ASP A 286 15.73 30.56 -25.50
C ASP A 286 15.85 29.20 -26.18
N LEU A 287 16.09 28.12 -25.41
CA LEU A 287 15.76 26.78 -25.90
C LEU A 287 14.25 26.76 -26.15
N ASN A 288 13.84 27.07 -27.38
CA ASN A 288 12.51 26.76 -27.86
C ASN A 288 12.42 25.24 -27.92
N LEU A 289 12.02 24.64 -26.80
CA LEU A 289 11.57 23.24 -26.72
C LEU A 289 10.21 23.09 -27.44
N GLY A 290 10.11 23.61 -28.66
CA GLY A 290 8.95 23.47 -29.52
C GLY A 290 8.88 22.07 -30.12
N ASP A 291 7.66 21.60 -30.33
CA ASP A 291 7.35 20.29 -30.92
C ASP A 291 7.68 20.18 -32.42
N ASP A 292 8.23 21.25 -33.03
CA ASP A 292 8.44 21.38 -34.48
C ASP A 292 9.75 20.80 -35.00
N GLU A 293 10.67 20.36 -34.13
CA GLU A 293 11.89 19.70 -34.58
C GLU A 293 11.75 18.18 -34.63
N THR A 294 12.19 17.62 -35.76
CA THR A 294 12.26 16.17 -36.02
C THR A 294 12.96 15.46 -34.86
N PRO A 295 12.36 14.40 -34.29
CA PRO A 295 12.93 13.68 -33.15
C PRO A 295 14.14 12.85 -33.59
N ALA A 296 15.31 13.46 -33.68
CA ALA A 296 16.58 12.76 -33.85
C ALA A 296 17.22 12.54 -32.48
N VAL A 297 17.27 11.28 -32.04
CA VAL A 297 18.05 10.87 -30.87
C VAL A 297 19.49 10.70 -31.33
N GLU A 298 20.33 11.67 -30.99
CA GLU A 298 21.75 11.68 -31.38
C GLU A 298 22.62 11.01 -30.30
N PRO A 299 23.68 10.28 -30.68
CA PRO A 299 24.56 9.55 -29.76
C PRO A 299 25.38 10.46 -28.84
N LEU A 300 25.73 9.97 -27.65
CA LEU A 300 26.61 10.62 -26.66
C LEU A 300 27.95 9.88 -26.56
N THR A 301 29.03 10.58 -26.21
CA THR A 301 30.29 9.91 -25.83
C THR A 301 30.33 9.54 -24.35
N GLU A 302 31.22 8.62 -23.95
CA GLU A 302 31.32 8.18 -22.54
C GLU A 302 31.70 9.34 -21.60
N GLY A 303 32.55 10.26 -22.06
CA GLY A 303 32.92 11.47 -21.32
C GLY A 303 31.73 12.42 -21.08
N GLN A 304 30.86 12.58 -22.08
CA GLN A 304 29.68 13.44 -21.98
C GLN A 304 28.62 12.87 -21.03
N LEU A 305 28.46 11.55 -20.99
CA LEU A 305 27.53 10.86 -20.09
C LEU A 305 27.82 11.13 -18.61
N LYS A 306 29.10 11.19 -18.22
CA LYS A 306 29.50 11.45 -16.82
C LYS A 306 29.09 12.85 -16.34
N GLY A 307 29.04 13.83 -17.23
CA GLY A 307 28.68 15.22 -16.92
C GLY A 307 27.18 15.54 -17.07
N LEU A 308 26.42 14.70 -17.79
CA LEU A 308 25.05 15.01 -18.21
C LEU A 308 24.12 15.36 -17.03
N GLY A 309 24.16 14.60 -15.94
CA GLY A 309 23.32 14.85 -14.77
C GLY A 309 23.53 16.23 -14.15
N VAL A 310 24.79 16.70 -14.10
CA VAL A 310 25.15 18.02 -13.57
C VAL A 310 24.74 19.12 -14.54
N SER A 311 24.95 18.92 -15.84
CA SER A 311 24.52 19.87 -16.88
C SER A 311 23.00 20.05 -16.90
N VAL A 312 22.24 18.95 -16.76
CA VAL A 312 20.77 18.99 -16.63
C VAL A 312 20.35 19.77 -15.40
N ALA A 313 20.96 19.49 -14.24
CA ALA A 313 20.66 20.20 -13.00
C ALA A 313 20.92 21.72 -13.13
N GLN A 314 22.07 22.11 -13.68
CA GLN A 314 22.38 23.52 -13.91
C GLN A 314 21.39 24.17 -14.87
N HIS A 315 21.03 23.49 -15.94
CA HIS A 315 20.08 24.01 -16.92
C HIS A 315 18.69 24.25 -16.30
N VAL A 316 18.22 23.32 -15.46
CA VAL A 316 16.97 23.46 -14.72
C VAL A 316 17.02 24.65 -13.76
N LEU A 317 18.12 24.81 -13.01
CA LEU A 317 18.30 25.89 -12.03
C LEU A 317 18.42 27.28 -12.67
N GLU A 318 18.96 27.37 -13.88
CA GLU A 318 19.09 28.63 -14.62
C GLU A 318 17.82 29.05 -15.35
N SER A 319 16.85 28.15 -15.48
CA SER A 319 15.58 28.43 -16.15
C SER A 319 14.66 29.31 -15.29
N LYS A 320 13.76 30.07 -15.94
CA LYS A 320 12.78 30.92 -15.25
C LYS A 320 11.75 30.11 -14.45
N ASP A 321 11.47 28.88 -14.87
CA ASP A 321 10.52 27.96 -14.24
C ASP A 321 11.15 26.56 -14.10
N PRO A 322 11.94 26.34 -13.02
CA PRO A 322 12.72 25.12 -12.84
C PRO A 322 11.88 23.84 -12.82
N LEU A 323 10.68 23.88 -12.20
CA LEU A 323 9.86 22.68 -12.06
C LEU A 323 9.30 22.24 -13.41
N ASN A 324 8.74 23.17 -14.18
CA ASN A 324 8.24 22.84 -15.51
C ASN A 324 9.37 22.44 -16.46
N MET A 325 10.55 23.06 -16.34
CA MET A 325 11.71 22.68 -17.12
C MET A 325 12.17 21.26 -16.79
N LEU A 326 12.22 20.90 -15.50
CA LEU A 326 12.54 19.56 -15.04
C LEU A 326 11.55 18.53 -15.62
N VAL A 327 10.24 18.81 -15.60
CA VAL A 327 9.23 17.90 -16.15
C VAL A 327 9.39 17.72 -17.66
N LYS A 328 9.64 18.81 -18.42
CA LYS A 328 9.86 18.74 -19.87
C LYS A 328 11.12 17.94 -20.21
N LEU A 329 12.23 18.23 -19.54
CA LEU A 329 13.50 17.55 -19.78
C LEU A 329 13.46 16.08 -19.38
N THR A 330 12.84 15.75 -18.23
CA THR A 330 12.78 14.36 -17.76
C THR A 330 11.83 13.48 -18.57
N ARG A 331 10.79 14.07 -19.19
CA ARG A 331 9.86 13.35 -20.07
C ARG A 331 10.54 12.88 -21.36
N ASP A 332 11.31 13.76 -21.99
CA ASP A 332 11.87 13.55 -23.33
C ASP A 332 13.41 13.66 -23.34
N LEU A 333 14.07 13.27 -22.23
CA LEU A 333 15.51 13.46 -22.02
C LEU A 333 16.38 12.97 -23.20
N PRO A 334 16.13 11.78 -23.81
CA PRO A 334 16.92 11.33 -24.94
C PRO A 334 16.91 12.27 -26.15
N LYS A 335 15.85 13.07 -26.35
CA LYS A 335 15.76 14.08 -27.42
C LYS A 335 16.63 15.30 -27.13
N TYR A 336 16.77 15.66 -25.86
CA TYR A 336 17.40 16.92 -25.44
C TYR A 336 18.82 16.76 -24.90
N GLN A 337 19.33 15.52 -24.80
CA GLN A 337 20.58 15.22 -24.12
C GLN A 337 21.79 16.04 -24.61
N LEU A 338 21.98 16.20 -25.93
CA LEU A 338 23.07 17.01 -26.47
C LEU A 338 22.85 18.51 -26.29
N LYS A 339 21.60 18.98 -26.40
CA LYS A 339 21.25 20.41 -26.23
C LYS A 339 21.49 20.90 -24.81
N VAL A 340 21.39 19.99 -23.83
CA VAL A 340 21.55 20.31 -22.42
C VAL A 340 22.99 20.22 -21.94
N LEU A 341 23.88 19.57 -22.71
CA LEU A 341 25.30 19.54 -22.39
C LEU A 341 25.90 20.94 -22.51
N LYS A 342 26.19 21.54 -21.36
CA LYS A 342 26.96 22.78 -21.28
C LYS A 342 28.45 22.46 -21.15
N PRO A 343 29.33 23.13 -21.92
CA PRO A 343 30.78 22.94 -21.81
C PRO A 343 31.33 23.49 -20.48
N GLU A 344 30.68 24.50 -19.90
CA GLU A 344 31.10 25.12 -18.65
C GLU A 344 30.09 24.86 -17.53
N ILE A 345 30.51 24.06 -16.56
CA ILE A 345 29.74 23.79 -15.34
C ILE A 345 30.18 24.80 -14.26
N LYS A 346 29.22 25.48 -13.64
CA LYS A 346 29.52 26.42 -12.54
C LYS A 346 30.10 25.69 -11.32
N SER A 347 31.18 26.21 -10.76
CA SER A 347 31.86 25.64 -9.58
C SER A 347 30.95 25.48 -8.37
N ASP A 348 30.03 26.44 -8.17
CA ASP A 348 29.14 26.48 -7.01
C ASP A 348 28.20 25.27 -7.00
N ILE A 349 27.66 24.90 -8.17
CA ILE A 349 26.77 23.74 -8.34
C ILE A 349 27.52 22.43 -8.09
N GLN A 350 28.76 22.33 -8.58
CA GLN A 350 29.60 21.14 -8.34
C GLN A 350 29.90 20.96 -6.84
N GLN A 351 30.22 22.05 -6.15
CA GLN A 351 30.51 22.01 -4.72
C GLN A 351 29.27 21.62 -3.91
N GLU A 352 28.10 22.15 -4.25
CA GLU A 352 26.84 21.80 -3.58
C GLU A 352 26.49 20.32 -3.77
N ILE A 353 26.56 19.80 -5.01
CA ILE A 353 26.30 18.39 -5.30
C ILE A 353 27.27 17.47 -4.53
N SER A 354 28.55 17.83 -4.49
CA SER A 354 29.57 17.07 -3.75
C SER A 354 29.29 17.05 -2.24
N THR A 355 28.94 18.21 -1.68
CA THR A 355 28.61 18.37 -0.26
C THR A 355 27.37 17.55 0.11
N ASN A 356 26.31 17.63 -0.69
CA ASN A 356 25.07 16.88 -0.48
C ASN A 356 25.30 15.36 -0.61
N SER A 357 26.10 14.93 -1.59
CA SER A 357 26.44 13.51 -1.77
C SER A 357 27.26 12.96 -0.60
N ALA A 358 28.14 13.76 -0.01
CA ALA A 358 28.92 13.38 1.16
C ALA A 358 28.05 13.23 2.42
N TYR A 359 27.04 14.10 2.58
CA TYR A 359 26.17 14.10 3.75
C TYR A 359 25.12 12.98 3.73
N TYR A 360 24.45 12.76 2.59
CA TYR A 360 23.34 11.79 2.51
C TYR A 360 23.75 10.37 2.09
N GLY A 361 25.02 10.16 1.73
CA GLY A 361 25.54 8.90 1.23
C GLY A 361 25.20 8.65 -0.25
N ARG A 362 25.95 7.75 -0.91
CA ARG A 362 25.81 7.47 -2.35
C ARG A 362 24.79 6.37 -2.69
N ASP A 363 24.30 5.63 -1.69
CA ASP A 363 23.62 4.35 -1.90
C ASP A 363 22.11 4.44 -2.20
N GLU A 364 21.46 5.59 -2.02
CA GLU A 364 20.03 5.76 -2.35
C GLU A 364 19.78 7.05 -3.14
N ARG A 365 19.69 6.91 -4.46
CA ARG A 365 19.79 8.03 -5.41
C ARG A 365 18.56 8.96 -5.47
N ASN A 366 17.40 8.54 -4.95
CA ASN A 366 16.19 9.36 -4.95
C ASN A 366 15.45 9.17 -3.63
N ARG A 367 15.27 10.21 -2.83
CA ARG A 367 14.48 10.14 -1.59
C ARG A 367 13.44 11.24 -1.61
N VAL A 368 12.22 10.89 -1.19
CA VAL A 368 11.13 11.83 -1.04
C VAL A 368 10.70 11.81 0.41
N TRP A 369 10.63 13.00 1.02
CA TRP A 369 10.12 13.17 2.36
C TRP A 369 8.82 13.97 2.32
N LEU A 370 7.90 13.63 3.22
CA LEU A 370 6.73 14.43 3.52
C LEU A 370 6.75 14.73 5.02
N ASN A 371 6.89 16.02 5.37
CA ASN A 371 6.96 16.48 6.76
C ASN A 371 8.00 15.73 7.64
N GLY A 372 9.14 15.36 7.05
CA GLY A 372 10.23 14.64 7.73
C GLY A 372 10.15 13.12 7.61
N GLN A 373 9.00 12.55 7.25
CA GLN A 373 8.86 11.11 7.03
C GLN A 373 9.32 10.73 5.61
N THR A 374 10.19 9.72 5.51
CA THR A 374 10.57 9.12 4.23
C THR A 374 9.38 8.39 3.58
N ILE A 375 9.14 8.64 2.30
CA ILE A 375 8.16 7.90 1.50
C ILE A 375 8.92 6.81 0.74
N PRO A 376 8.66 5.52 1.02
CA PRO A 376 9.26 4.42 0.29
C PRO A 376 8.90 4.47 -1.21
N HIS A 377 9.84 4.11 -2.07
CA HIS A 377 9.63 4.09 -3.53
C HIS A 377 8.39 3.32 -3.98
N HIS A 378 8.10 2.15 -3.40
CA HIS A 378 6.91 1.36 -3.75
C HIS A 378 5.59 2.06 -3.40
N LYS A 379 5.62 3.11 -2.55
CA LYS A 379 4.46 3.95 -2.21
C LYS A 379 4.39 5.24 -3.04
N MET A 380 5.37 5.49 -3.92
CA MET A 380 5.40 6.65 -4.83
C MET A 380 4.47 6.42 -6.04
N ASN A 381 3.17 6.31 -5.79
CA ASN A 381 2.15 6.29 -6.82
C ASN A 381 0.97 7.20 -6.44
N PRO A 382 0.18 7.71 -7.41
CA PRO A 382 -0.86 8.71 -7.14
C PRO A 382 -1.88 8.28 -6.08
N PHE A 383 -2.26 7.00 -6.06
CA PHE A 383 -3.23 6.46 -5.10
C PHE A 383 -2.69 6.45 -3.66
N ASN A 384 -1.45 5.98 -3.48
CA ASN A 384 -0.79 5.95 -2.19
C ASN A 384 -0.46 7.35 -1.69
N LEU A 385 0.03 8.24 -2.57
CA LEU A 385 0.32 9.63 -2.23
C LEU A 385 -0.95 10.36 -1.78
N LEU A 386 -2.07 10.18 -2.48
CA LEU A 386 -3.37 10.73 -2.06
C LEU A 386 -3.77 10.26 -0.65
N ARG A 387 -3.60 8.97 -0.35
CA ARG A 387 -3.89 8.42 0.98
C ARG A 387 -2.96 8.97 2.06
N ILE A 388 -1.67 9.11 1.76
CA ILE A 388 -0.68 9.68 2.68
C ILE A 388 -1.03 11.15 2.98
N LEU A 389 -1.30 11.95 1.95
CA LEU A 389 -1.68 13.36 2.09
C LEU A 389 -2.94 13.55 2.94
N ARG A 390 -3.96 12.70 2.73
CA ARG A 390 -5.19 12.72 3.54
C ARG A 390 -4.93 12.39 5.01
N ARG A 391 -4.14 11.33 5.27
CA ARG A 391 -3.78 10.92 6.63
C ARG A 391 -3.02 12.03 7.34
N GLU A 392 -2.06 12.62 6.65
CA GLU A 392 -1.21 13.69 7.16
C GLU A 392 -2.01 14.94 7.49
N ARG A 393 -2.89 15.38 6.57
CA ARG A 393 -3.78 16.52 6.82
C ARG A 393 -4.66 16.28 8.04
N ARG A 394 -5.29 15.11 8.17
CA ARG A 394 -6.11 14.79 9.35
C ARG A 394 -5.32 14.80 10.65
N ALA A 395 -4.10 14.26 10.63
CA ALA A 395 -3.24 14.30 11.80
C ALA A 395 -2.97 15.77 12.20
N ILE A 396 -2.57 16.61 11.24
CA ILE A 396 -2.31 18.03 11.46
C ILE A 396 -3.56 18.76 11.96
N GLU A 397 -4.73 18.53 11.36
CA GLU A 397 -6.01 19.12 11.78
C GLU A 397 -6.35 18.73 13.23
N ASN A 398 -6.18 17.45 13.60
CA ASN A 398 -6.39 16.98 14.96
C ASN A 398 -5.38 17.60 15.95
N PHE A 399 -4.12 17.80 15.55
CA PHE A 399 -3.14 18.50 16.39
C PHE A 399 -3.47 19.98 16.55
N LYS A 400 -3.97 20.65 15.51
CA LYS A 400 -4.41 22.04 15.56
C LYS A 400 -5.57 22.24 16.55
N THR A 401 -6.55 21.34 16.56
CA THR A 401 -7.68 21.43 17.51
C THR A 401 -7.23 21.28 18.96
N LEU A 402 -6.23 20.44 19.22
CA LEU A 402 -5.65 20.27 20.56
C LEU A 402 -4.80 21.46 21.01
N LEU A 403 -3.95 21.99 20.13
CA LEU A 403 -2.96 23.03 20.48
C LEU A 403 -3.49 24.47 20.38
N ARG A 404 -4.68 24.68 19.81
CA ARG A 404 -5.33 26.01 19.63
C ARG A 404 -4.42 27.07 18.95
N SER A 405 -3.38 26.65 18.24
CA SER A 405 -2.41 27.53 17.55
C SER A 405 -1.83 26.79 16.33
N GLU A 406 -1.90 27.41 15.15
CA GLU A 406 -1.51 26.78 13.88
C GLU A 406 0.00 26.74 13.65
N GLU A 407 0.73 27.80 13.99
CA GLU A 407 2.17 27.92 13.67
C GLU A 407 3.03 26.97 14.52
N ASN A 408 2.67 26.78 15.79
CA ASN A 408 3.40 25.90 16.69
C ASN A 408 3.08 24.42 16.49
N ALA A 409 1.91 24.10 15.92
CA ALA A 409 1.47 22.72 15.75
C ALA A 409 2.31 21.96 14.72
N LEU A 410 2.54 22.55 13.54
CA LEU A 410 3.32 21.91 12.48
C LEU A 410 4.79 21.69 12.89
N LYS A 411 5.39 22.69 13.53
CA LYS A 411 6.78 22.59 14.01
C LYS A 411 6.90 21.49 15.06
N ARG A 412 6.06 21.52 16.10
CA ARG A 412 6.06 20.48 17.15
C ARG A 412 5.75 19.10 16.61
N PHE A 413 4.83 18.99 15.65
CA PHE A 413 4.50 17.72 15.00
C PHE A 413 5.71 17.16 14.24
N ARG A 414 6.44 18.01 13.51
CA ARG A 414 7.70 17.63 12.85
C ARG A 414 8.77 17.22 13.85
N ASP A 415 8.97 18.01 14.91
CA ASP A 415 9.96 17.73 15.96
C ASP A 415 9.69 16.34 16.58
N LEU A 416 8.43 16.06 16.96
CA LEU A 416 8.02 14.75 17.48
C LEU A 416 8.25 13.59 16.50
N LEU A 417 7.98 13.79 15.22
CA LEU A 417 8.22 12.77 14.19
C LEU A 417 9.73 12.49 14.03
N ILE A 418 10.56 13.53 14.06
CA ILE A 418 12.01 13.42 13.95
C ILE A 418 12.56 12.68 15.19
N ASP A 419 12.18 13.09 16.39
CA ASP A 419 12.62 12.46 17.65
C ASP A 419 12.27 10.96 17.68
N SER A 420 11.04 10.60 17.29
CA SER A 420 10.62 9.19 17.23
C SER A 420 11.39 8.36 16.19
N SER A 421 11.79 8.97 15.07
CA SER A 421 12.56 8.28 14.03
C SER A 421 14.00 8.01 14.45
N ILE A 422 14.57 8.89 15.27
CA ILE A 422 15.91 8.75 15.86
C ILE A 422 15.89 7.64 16.92
N GLU A 423 14.90 7.66 17.82
CA GLU A 423 14.72 6.59 18.83
C GLU A 423 14.52 5.22 18.16
N MET A 424 13.79 5.14 17.04
CA MET A 424 13.58 3.87 16.34
C MET A 424 14.85 3.30 15.70
N GLN A 425 15.76 4.14 15.19
CA GLN A 425 17.06 3.68 14.66
C GLN A 425 18.00 3.19 15.77
N GLU A 426 17.96 3.79 16.95
CA GLU A 426 18.71 3.29 18.12
C GLU A 426 18.04 2.05 18.76
N SER A 427 16.71 1.90 18.63
CA SER A 427 15.92 0.78 19.16
C SER A 427 16.01 -0.52 18.34
N THR A 428 17.09 -0.74 17.61
CA THR A 428 17.55 -2.12 17.34
C THR A 428 18.02 -2.82 18.63
N SER A 429 17.91 -2.15 19.79
CA SER A 429 17.90 -2.80 21.10
C SER A 429 16.74 -3.80 21.16
N THR A 430 17.08 -5.06 20.89
CA THR A 430 16.26 -6.22 21.22
C THR A 430 15.73 -6.04 22.64
N VAL A 431 14.40 -5.92 22.80
CA VAL A 431 13.78 -5.84 24.12
C VAL A 431 14.24 -7.05 24.92
N VAL A 432 14.95 -6.81 26.03
CA VAL A 432 15.50 -7.87 26.88
C VAL A 432 14.46 -8.20 27.95
N PHE A 433 14.12 -9.48 28.05
CA PHE A 433 13.23 -9.99 29.09
C PHE A 433 14.03 -10.76 30.14
N ASP A 434 13.69 -10.58 31.42
CA ASP A 434 14.25 -11.42 32.49
C ASP A 434 13.58 -12.79 32.47
N VAL A 435 14.35 -13.82 32.16
CA VAL A 435 13.89 -15.22 32.06
C VAL A 435 14.39 -16.08 33.22
N ARG A 436 14.97 -15.48 34.25
CA ARG A 436 15.52 -16.22 35.39
C ARG A 436 14.39 -16.78 36.25
N ASP A 437 14.54 -18.05 36.61
CA ASP A 437 13.67 -18.70 37.59
C ASP A 437 14.05 -18.24 39.01
N THR A 438 13.26 -17.30 39.54
CA THR A 438 13.39 -16.78 40.91
C THR A 438 12.71 -17.65 41.96
N THR A 439 11.99 -18.71 41.55
CA THR A 439 11.22 -19.60 42.44
C THR A 439 12.05 -20.73 43.03
N GLN A 440 13.39 -20.57 43.12
CA GLN A 440 14.33 -21.48 43.78
C GLN A 440 14.11 -21.54 45.31
N ASN A 441 12.90 -21.88 45.74
CA ASN A 441 12.56 -22.27 47.10
C ASN A 441 12.35 -23.79 47.15
N GLU A 442 11.92 -24.29 48.32
CA GLU A 442 11.84 -25.67 48.82
C GLU A 442 11.36 -26.79 47.85
N HIS A 443 10.86 -26.45 46.66
CA HIS A 443 10.36 -27.38 45.64
C HIS A 443 11.23 -27.51 44.38
N GLY A 444 12.33 -26.76 44.26
CA GLY A 444 13.31 -26.84 43.16
C GLY A 444 12.93 -26.05 41.90
N SER A 445 13.89 -25.85 41.00
CA SER A 445 13.73 -25.02 39.79
C SER A 445 12.68 -25.58 38.82
N VAL A 446 11.93 -24.67 38.19
CA VAL A 446 10.96 -24.95 37.12
C VAL A 446 11.69 -25.31 35.81
N VAL A 447 12.87 -24.75 35.60
CA VAL A 447 13.71 -25.01 34.42
C VAL A 447 14.55 -26.27 34.63
N THR A 448 14.48 -27.19 33.69
CA THR A 448 15.40 -28.33 33.63
C THR A 448 16.63 -27.97 32.78
N TRP A 449 17.79 -27.80 33.39
CA TRP A 449 19.04 -27.59 32.67
C TRP A 449 19.64 -28.92 32.19
N LEU A 450 19.98 -28.99 30.89
CA LEU A 450 20.58 -30.18 30.26
C LEU A 450 22.10 -30.26 30.45
N ASN A 451 22.73 -29.10 30.63
CA ASN A 451 24.16 -28.95 30.87
C ASN A 451 24.44 -27.75 31.78
N ASP A 452 25.63 -27.75 32.36
CA ASP A 452 26.16 -26.62 33.10
C ASP A 452 27.64 -26.42 32.74
N LEU A 453 27.95 -25.33 32.04
CA LEU A 453 29.29 -25.05 31.53
C LEU A 453 30.32 -24.86 32.65
N SER A 454 29.86 -24.48 33.85
CA SER A 454 30.75 -24.20 34.98
C SER A 454 31.11 -25.45 35.79
N THR A 455 30.17 -26.38 35.93
CA THR A 455 30.27 -27.52 36.86
C THR A 455 30.42 -28.89 36.19
N ASP A 456 29.95 -29.07 34.95
CA ASP A 456 30.01 -30.38 34.30
C ASP A 456 31.45 -30.78 33.95
N LYS A 457 31.84 -32.01 34.33
CA LYS A 457 33.17 -32.58 34.07
C LYS A 457 33.56 -32.55 32.59
N ARG A 458 32.59 -32.69 31.68
CA ARG A 458 32.82 -32.71 30.23
C ARG A 458 33.58 -31.47 29.71
N TYR A 459 33.37 -30.31 30.32
CA TYR A 459 34.04 -29.06 29.95
C TYR A 459 35.41 -28.93 30.62
N VAL A 460 35.59 -29.57 31.79
CA VAL A 460 36.89 -29.70 32.45
C VAL A 460 37.81 -30.62 31.64
N ASP A 461 37.30 -31.79 31.24
CA ASP A 461 38.02 -32.80 30.48
C ASP A 461 38.41 -32.29 29.08
N ALA A 462 37.63 -31.35 28.52
CA ALA A 462 37.93 -30.66 27.27
C ALA A 462 38.96 -29.53 27.40
N GLY A 463 39.43 -29.22 28.61
CA GLY A 463 40.48 -28.22 28.85
C GLY A 463 40.02 -26.77 28.82
N TRP A 464 38.72 -26.50 28.99
CA TRP A 464 38.19 -25.13 28.94
C TRP A 464 38.64 -24.29 30.15
N GLY A 465 38.98 -23.02 29.90
CA GLY A 465 39.38 -22.07 30.94
C GLY A 465 38.21 -21.40 31.66
N GLU A 466 38.47 -20.80 32.82
CA GLU A 466 37.48 -19.99 33.57
C GLU A 466 37.67 -18.47 33.36
N GLU A 467 38.69 -18.07 32.61
CA GLU A 467 39.07 -16.67 32.40
C GLU A 467 38.14 -15.96 31.41
N LEU A 468 37.59 -14.82 31.82
CA LEU A 468 36.73 -13.99 30.97
C LEU A 468 37.51 -13.30 29.83
N TYR A 469 38.84 -13.24 29.90
CA TYR A 469 39.67 -12.64 28.86
C TYR A 469 39.45 -13.30 27.49
N ALA A 470 39.08 -14.58 27.46
CA ALA A 470 38.75 -15.30 26.24
C ALA A 470 37.54 -14.72 25.48
N LEU A 471 36.63 -13.97 26.13
CA LEU A 471 35.52 -13.28 25.44
C LEU A 471 36.00 -12.09 24.59
N TYR A 472 37.14 -11.49 24.93
CA TYR A 472 37.70 -10.35 24.20
C TYR A 472 38.57 -10.78 23.02
N GLN A 473 38.91 -12.07 22.93
CA GLN A 473 39.68 -12.58 21.81
C GLN A 473 38.77 -12.72 20.59
N PRO A 474 39.17 -12.19 19.42
CA PRO A 474 38.39 -12.33 18.21
C PRO A 474 38.27 -13.81 17.86
N ALA A 475 37.03 -14.31 17.85
CA ALA A 475 36.77 -15.70 17.50
C ALA A 475 37.20 -15.98 16.05
N ARG A 476 37.98 -17.04 15.87
CA ARG A 476 38.38 -17.48 14.53
C ARG A 476 37.13 -17.98 13.80
N MET A 477 36.83 -17.38 12.64
CA MET A 477 35.70 -17.80 11.79
C MET A 477 34.32 -17.78 12.48
N GLY A 478 34.10 -16.88 13.44
CA GLY A 478 32.79 -16.71 14.09
C GLY A 478 32.41 -17.84 15.07
N SER A 479 33.39 -18.60 15.58
CA SER A 479 33.13 -19.57 16.66
C SER A 479 32.76 -18.89 17.97
N PHE A 480 32.13 -19.63 18.89
CA PHE A 480 31.89 -19.12 20.24
C PHE A 480 33.13 -19.37 21.13
N PRO A 481 33.47 -18.45 22.05
CA PRO A 481 34.56 -18.66 23.00
C PRO A 481 34.31 -19.86 23.93
N GLU A 482 35.31 -20.73 24.08
CA GLU A 482 35.24 -21.91 24.96
C GLU A 482 35.58 -21.55 26.41
N ILE A 483 34.55 -21.21 27.20
CA ILE A 483 34.71 -20.75 28.59
C ILE A 483 33.77 -21.53 29.51
N ARG A 484 34.28 -21.92 30.68
CA ARG A 484 33.52 -22.58 31.75
C ARG A 484 32.64 -21.62 32.56
N LYS A 485 31.82 -20.82 31.88
CA LYS A 485 30.86 -19.87 32.48
C LYS A 485 29.53 -19.96 31.74
N ASN A 486 28.41 -19.86 32.45
CA ASN A 486 27.07 -19.86 31.86
C ASN A 486 26.71 -18.47 31.30
N TYR A 487 27.40 -18.02 30.24
CA TYR A 487 27.24 -16.67 29.68
C TYR A 487 26.20 -16.59 28.55
N ILE A 488 25.99 -17.67 27.78
CA ILE A 488 24.87 -17.81 26.85
C ILE A 488 23.93 -18.88 27.39
N ASN A 489 22.66 -18.51 27.57
CA ASN A 489 21.61 -19.41 28.04
C ASN A 489 20.50 -19.47 26.99
N ALA A 490 20.10 -20.67 26.59
CA ALA A 490 19.00 -20.91 25.67
C ALA A 490 17.90 -21.70 26.40
N LEU A 491 16.74 -21.07 26.58
CA LEU A 491 15.59 -21.66 27.26
C LEU A 491 14.52 -22.05 26.24
N PHE A 492 14.14 -23.33 26.22
CA PHE A 492 13.15 -23.88 25.33
C PHE A 492 11.86 -24.16 26.11
N ALA A 493 10.83 -23.37 25.85
CA ALA A 493 9.49 -23.61 26.38
C ALA A 493 8.76 -24.62 25.47
N LEU A 494 8.58 -25.85 25.94
CA LEU A 494 8.14 -26.99 25.11
C LEU A 494 6.96 -27.73 25.75
N ASP A 495 6.02 -28.15 24.92
CA ASP A 495 4.96 -29.07 25.33
C ASP A 495 5.52 -30.49 25.33
N LEU A 496 5.81 -31.03 26.52
CA LEU A 496 6.44 -32.33 26.65
C LEU A 496 5.53 -33.50 26.26
N SER A 497 4.24 -33.28 26.00
CA SER A 497 3.36 -34.33 25.45
C SER A 497 3.54 -34.54 23.95
N SER A 498 4.12 -33.57 23.24
CA SER A 498 4.36 -33.65 21.80
C SER A 498 5.60 -34.50 21.50
N PRO A 499 5.51 -35.45 20.54
CA PRO A 499 6.64 -36.27 20.14
C PRO A 499 7.76 -35.44 19.50
N GLU A 500 7.43 -34.37 18.79
CA GLU A 500 8.41 -33.45 18.19
C GLU A 500 9.23 -32.72 19.27
N SER A 501 8.59 -32.34 20.37
CA SER A 501 9.26 -31.71 21.51
C SER A 501 10.20 -32.69 22.23
N MET A 502 9.78 -33.95 22.39
CA MET A 502 10.65 -35.01 22.94
C MET A 502 11.85 -35.27 22.02
N GLU A 503 11.64 -35.30 20.71
CA GLU A 503 12.69 -35.46 19.71
C GLU A 503 13.72 -34.33 19.81
N LEU A 504 13.27 -33.06 19.78
CA LEU A 504 14.15 -31.90 19.90
C LEU A 504 15.07 -31.99 21.13
N ILE A 505 14.53 -32.43 22.29
CA ILE A 505 15.30 -32.57 23.52
C ILE A 505 16.36 -33.69 23.40
N VAL A 506 15.96 -34.84 22.86
CA VAL A 506 16.75 -36.07 22.86
C VAL A 506 17.76 -36.15 21.73
N THR A 507 17.45 -35.58 20.56
CA THR A 507 18.31 -35.55 19.38
C THR A 507 19.09 -34.25 19.36
N GLU A 508 18.45 -33.10 19.12
CA GLU A 508 19.15 -31.85 18.86
C GLU A 508 19.86 -31.30 20.09
N LEU A 509 19.11 -31.04 21.18
CA LEU A 509 19.66 -30.42 22.38
C LEU A 509 20.72 -31.31 23.05
N ALA A 510 20.44 -32.62 23.15
CA ALA A 510 21.42 -33.57 23.67
C ALA A 510 22.68 -33.65 22.79
N ASN A 511 22.54 -33.55 21.46
CA ASN A 511 23.67 -33.60 20.54
C ASN A 511 24.53 -32.32 20.63
N PHE A 512 23.93 -31.14 20.76
CA PHE A 512 24.67 -29.90 21.03
C PHE A 512 25.47 -29.98 22.33
N VAL A 513 24.87 -30.55 23.37
CA VAL A 513 25.55 -30.79 24.65
C VAL A 513 26.69 -31.81 24.51
N GLN A 514 26.52 -32.85 23.71
CA GLN A 514 27.57 -33.86 23.43
C GLN A 514 28.73 -33.29 22.62
N HIS A 515 28.46 -32.40 21.66
CA HIS A 515 29.46 -31.71 20.85
C HIS A 515 30.06 -30.47 21.52
N LEU A 516 29.83 -30.29 22.82
CA LEU A 516 30.40 -29.21 23.63
C LEU A 516 30.11 -27.80 23.07
N VAL A 517 28.90 -27.57 22.54
CA VAL A 517 28.48 -26.22 22.15
C VAL A 517 28.47 -25.33 23.41
N PRO A 518 29.12 -24.15 23.40
CA PRO A 518 29.27 -23.27 24.58
C PRO A 518 28.00 -22.45 24.84
N VAL A 519 26.88 -23.16 25.00
CA VAL A 519 25.56 -22.63 25.34
C VAL A 519 24.96 -23.51 26.43
N ARG A 520 24.34 -22.88 27.43
CA ARG A 520 23.59 -23.59 28.46
C ARG A 520 22.15 -23.80 27.99
N PHE A 521 21.73 -25.05 27.84
CA PHE A 521 20.41 -25.40 27.33
C PHE A 521 19.46 -25.77 28.47
N GLY A 522 18.33 -25.08 28.54
CA GLY A 522 17.27 -25.30 29.52
C GLY A 522 15.95 -25.67 28.85
N VAL A 523 15.17 -26.54 29.48
CA VAL A 523 13.82 -26.94 29.05
C VAL A 523 12.81 -26.48 30.09
N LEU A 524 11.79 -25.76 29.65
CA LEU A 524 10.65 -25.32 30.43
C LEU A 524 9.38 -26.03 29.92
N PRO A 525 8.77 -26.93 30.70
CA PRO A 525 7.53 -27.59 30.31
C PRO A 525 6.38 -26.57 30.18
N LEU A 526 5.71 -26.54 29.04
CA LEU A 526 4.50 -25.76 28.80
C LEU A 526 3.28 -26.55 29.27
N ILE A 527 2.44 -25.92 30.08
CA ILE A 527 1.18 -26.48 30.59
C ILE A 527 0.05 -25.56 30.14
N ARG A 528 -0.88 -26.10 29.35
CA ARG A 528 -2.04 -25.40 28.79
C ARG A 528 -3.34 -25.70 29.53
N SER A 529 -3.44 -26.87 30.17
CA SER A 529 -4.65 -27.30 30.87
C SER A 529 -4.35 -28.00 32.19
N GLU A 530 -5.17 -27.76 33.22
CA GLU A 530 -5.02 -28.34 34.56
C GLU A 530 -5.24 -29.87 34.60
N ASN A 531 -5.86 -30.46 33.57
CA ASN A 531 -6.10 -31.91 33.47
C ASN A 531 -5.57 -32.52 32.17
N GLY A 532 -4.78 -31.76 31.40
CA GLY A 532 -4.23 -32.20 30.13
C GLY A 532 -3.11 -33.24 30.28
N ASP A 533 -2.81 -33.93 29.19
CA ASP A 533 -1.72 -34.91 29.15
C ASP A 533 -0.34 -34.23 29.22
N ASP A 534 -0.24 -32.97 28.79
CA ASP A 534 0.90 -32.06 28.98
C ASP A 534 1.31 -31.93 30.44
N LEU A 535 0.36 -31.71 31.36
CA LEU A 535 0.62 -31.65 32.79
C LEU A 535 1.14 -32.99 33.32
N LYS A 536 0.48 -34.11 32.96
CA LYS A 536 0.86 -35.44 33.44
C LYS A 536 2.28 -35.81 32.99
N VAL A 537 2.62 -35.53 31.73
CA VAL A 537 3.95 -35.81 31.19
C VAL A 537 4.99 -34.88 31.82
N ALA A 538 4.68 -33.60 32.06
CA ALA A 538 5.56 -32.69 32.78
C ALA A 538 5.83 -33.14 34.23
N MET A 539 4.79 -33.61 34.94
CA MET A 539 4.92 -34.18 36.28
C MET A 539 5.77 -35.46 36.27
N LEU A 540 5.55 -36.35 35.31
CA LEU A 540 6.33 -37.58 35.14
C LEU A 540 7.80 -37.27 34.85
N TRP A 541 8.06 -36.34 33.93
CA TRP A 541 9.40 -35.85 33.60
C TRP A 541 10.11 -35.36 34.86
N ARG A 542 9.48 -34.46 35.63
CA ARG A 542 10.04 -33.94 36.88
C ARG A 542 10.27 -35.03 37.92
N HIS A 543 9.37 -36.01 38.01
CA HIS A 543 9.51 -37.13 38.93
C HIS A 543 10.73 -38.00 38.60
N ILE A 544 10.93 -38.34 37.31
CA ILE A 544 12.07 -39.13 36.85
C ILE A 544 13.38 -38.38 37.09
N LEU A 545 13.43 -37.08 36.78
CA LEU A 545 14.62 -36.26 37.01
C LEU A 545 15.02 -36.23 38.48
N ASN A 546 14.07 -36.03 39.38
CA ASN A 546 14.35 -35.93 40.82
C ASN A 546 14.83 -37.26 41.43
N ARG A 547 14.36 -38.41 40.92
CA ARG A 547 14.70 -39.73 41.49
C ARG A 547 15.88 -40.40 40.81
N ASN A 548 15.98 -40.29 39.49
CA ASN A 548 16.90 -41.08 38.67
C ASN A 548 17.91 -40.21 37.91
N GLY A 549 17.77 -38.88 37.95
CA GLY A 549 18.66 -37.93 37.30
C GLY A 549 18.36 -37.70 35.81
N LEU A 550 19.07 -36.74 35.22
CA LEU A 550 18.87 -36.29 33.84
C LEU A 550 19.02 -37.41 32.80
N LYS A 551 20.01 -38.27 32.96
CA LYS A 551 20.29 -39.37 32.03
C LYS A 551 19.09 -40.33 31.90
N ALA A 552 18.47 -40.68 33.03
CA ALA A 552 17.29 -41.54 33.06
C ALA A 552 16.06 -40.86 32.43
N GLY A 553 15.90 -39.55 32.62
CA GLY A 553 14.87 -38.76 31.93
C GLY A 553 15.02 -38.82 30.41
N LEU A 554 16.22 -38.51 29.91
CA LEU A 554 16.51 -38.56 28.46
C LEU A 554 16.31 -39.97 27.88
N ASP A 555 16.73 -41.01 28.61
CA ASP A 555 16.52 -42.40 28.19
C ASP A 555 15.04 -42.82 28.21
N PHE A 556 14.23 -42.25 29.11
CA PHE A 556 12.78 -42.43 29.10
C PHE A 556 12.16 -41.84 27.83
N PHE A 557 12.44 -40.59 27.48
CA PHE A 557 11.95 -39.98 26.24
C PHE A 557 12.43 -40.71 24.98
N ARG A 558 13.67 -41.22 24.95
CA ARG A 558 14.16 -42.10 23.86
C ARG A 558 13.29 -43.34 23.68
N LYS A 559 12.93 -44.01 24.79
CA LYS A 559 12.13 -45.24 24.75
C LYS A 559 10.68 -44.98 24.38
N VAL A 560 10.09 -43.87 24.85
CA VAL A 560 8.73 -43.46 24.49
C VAL A 560 8.63 -43.22 22.98
N LYS A 561 9.59 -42.49 22.38
CA LYS A 561 9.66 -42.31 20.93
C LYS A 561 9.73 -43.64 20.18
N PHE A 562 10.66 -44.52 20.57
CA PHE A 562 10.83 -45.82 19.91
C PHE A 562 9.56 -46.68 19.98
N TYR A 563 8.80 -46.59 21.07
CA TYR A 563 7.53 -47.29 21.22
C TYR A 563 6.42 -46.70 20.33
N ASP A 564 6.33 -45.37 20.22
CA ASP A 564 5.38 -44.70 19.32
C ASP A 564 5.69 -44.98 17.83
N GLU A 565 6.96 -45.02 17.44
CA GLU A 565 7.40 -45.39 16.08
C GLU A 565 7.04 -46.85 15.74
N LEU A 566 7.16 -47.78 16.69
CA LEU A 566 6.75 -49.18 16.53
C LEU A 566 5.23 -49.37 16.39
N GLN A 567 4.43 -48.42 16.87
CA GLN A 567 2.97 -48.42 16.75
C GLN A 567 2.45 -47.72 15.49
N MET A 568 3.30 -47.00 14.74
CA MET A 568 2.92 -46.34 13.49
C MET A 568 3.04 -47.33 12.31
N ARG A 569 1.97 -47.50 11.52
CA ARG A 569 2.05 -48.23 10.24
C ARG A 569 2.82 -47.39 9.19
N PRO A 570 3.38 -48.00 8.13
CA PRO A 570 4.04 -47.27 7.03
C PRO A 570 3.15 -46.18 6.39
N ASP A 571 1.83 -46.30 6.57
CA ASP A 571 0.82 -45.42 5.99
C ASP A 571 0.47 -44.22 6.91
N GLY A 572 1.22 -44.00 7.99
CA GLY A 572 1.05 -42.85 8.91
C GLY A 572 -0.13 -42.95 9.89
N LYS A 573 -0.79 -44.11 10.00
CA LYS A 573 -1.86 -44.35 10.99
C LYS A 573 -1.36 -45.19 12.16
N ARG A 574 -1.69 -44.76 13.39
CA ARG A 574 -1.48 -45.54 14.62
C ARG A 574 -2.20 -46.89 14.52
N ARG A 575 -1.55 -47.96 15.01
CA ARG A 575 -1.94 -49.36 14.80
C ARG A 575 -3.30 -49.75 15.34
#